data_AF-A0A928VK49-F1
#
_entry.id   AF-A0A928VK49-F1
#
_cell.length_a   1.000
_cell.length_b   1.000
_cell.length_c   1.000
_cell.angle_alpha   90.00
_cell.angle_beta   90.00
_cell.angle_gamma   90.00
#
_symmetry.space_group_name_H-M   'P 1'
#
loop_
_entity.id
_entity.type
_entity.pdbx_description
1 polymer ?
#
loop_
_entity_poly.entity_id
_entity_poly.type
_entity_poly.pdbx_seq_one_letter_code
_entity_poly.pdbx_strand_id
1 'polypeptide(L)'
;ISDVLPNFNPKVFHQAAKANRPRSLFWFGLKVGTIAIAFSAGGIWLANRPIPWIRYSVMEVAPFLLTPSYMAMNHDYRQAIAFVEQSHQLVNNATAFEDLTLGTQKVKAAQKHLDQLPAWFLGHYPGDYCRWARCSWRFTIDEFKSAREEVARMEAKLFQEKNAQTRFEQTEQALGEAIRIIRDGATGQTRTSAIAEWRSAIDSLDQLPSSTLAGRLAQTKLAATERDFREMVGFQAESDRNSRLIEVAEIIASAAKQNTKKAPMTLIQLEQVQDRWKNAIAKLKQIQLNDPDYVQAQSRIVEYEQSLNAIEERMQHEKDSIQAYETAERMTANLISTADPKRVDRPYVLGELRRIIVQLDQVKPNTTVYAKAEAMRVSAE
;
A
#
# COMPACT_ATOMS: atom_id res chain seq x y z
N ILE A 1 58.22 84.26 17.97
CA ILE A 1 58.89 84.69 16.70
C ILE A 1 57.91 85.41 15.78
N SER A 2 56.61 85.06 15.74
CA SER A 2 55.58 85.86 15.06
C SER A 2 55.42 87.27 15.63
N ASP A 3 55.76 87.49 16.90
CA ASP A 3 55.62 88.81 17.55
C ASP A 3 56.82 89.74 17.33
N VAL A 4 57.85 89.32 16.59
CA VAL A 4 59.10 90.08 16.40
C VAL A 4 59.33 90.53 14.94
N LEU A 5 58.61 89.96 13.96
CA LEU A 5 58.78 90.25 12.53
C LEU A 5 57.42 90.28 11.79
N PRO A 6 56.67 91.40 11.82
CA PRO A 6 55.27 91.45 11.37
C PRO A 6 55.09 91.39 9.85
N ASN A 7 56.14 91.65 9.05
CA ASN A 7 56.07 91.67 7.57
C ASN A 7 56.60 90.39 6.90
N PHE A 8 56.86 89.33 7.67
CA PHE A 8 57.43 88.09 7.14
C PHE A 8 56.36 87.04 6.86
N ASN A 9 56.39 86.44 5.66
CA ASN A 9 55.34 85.51 5.21
C ASN A 9 55.30 84.24 6.10
N PRO A 10 54.16 83.95 6.77
CA PRO A 10 54.04 82.82 7.69
C PRO A 10 54.26 81.44 7.04
N LYS A 11 54.15 81.34 5.72
CA LYS A 11 54.44 80.10 4.98
C LYS A 11 55.93 79.71 5.04
N VAL A 12 56.83 80.69 5.14
CA VAL A 12 58.29 80.47 5.17
C VAL A 12 58.72 79.88 6.52
N PHE A 13 58.15 80.36 7.63
CA PHE A 13 58.38 79.76 8.96
C PHE A 13 57.85 78.33 9.04
N HIS A 14 56.71 78.04 8.40
CA HIS A 14 56.15 76.70 8.40
C HIS A 14 56.99 75.71 7.56
N GLN A 15 57.58 76.16 6.46
CA GLN A 15 58.53 75.36 5.67
C GLN A 15 59.86 75.15 6.41
N ALA A 16 60.41 76.19 7.04
CA ALA A 16 61.65 76.07 7.83
C ALA A 16 61.46 75.17 9.07
N ALA A 17 60.33 75.28 9.77
CA ALA A 17 59.99 74.41 10.90
C ALA A 17 59.73 72.95 10.49
N LYS A 18 59.29 72.71 9.24
CA LYS A 18 59.09 71.35 8.70
C LYS A 18 60.41 70.72 8.23
N ALA A 19 61.34 71.53 7.73
CA ALA A 19 62.67 71.08 7.32
C ALA A 19 63.61 70.80 8.50
N ASN A 20 63.43 71.50 9.63
CA ASN A 20 64.34 71.42 10.79
C ASN A 20 63.82 70.54 11.96
N ARG A 21 62.86 69.63 11.71
CA ARG A 21 62.40 68.67 12.73
C ARG A 21 63.36 67.48 12.79
N PRO A 22 63.95 67.14 13.95
CA PRO A 22 64.76 65.94 14.08
C PRO A 22 63.91 64.71 13.77
N ARG A 23 64.49 63.74 13.05
CA ARG A 23 63.85 62.48 12.69
C ARG A 23 63.40 61.78 13.98
N SER A 24 62.11 61.83 14.29
CA SER A 24 61.53 61.15 15.45
C SER A 24 61.67 59.63 15.29
N LEU A 25 62.62 59.03 16.00
CA LEU A 25 62.82 57.56 16.03
C LEU A 25 61.55 56.82 16.47
N PHE A 26 60.69 57.44 17.27
CA PHE A 26 59.44 56.85 17.77
C PHE A 26 58.42 56.58 16.65
N TRP A 27 58.21 57.55 15.75
CA TRP A 27 57.30 57.39 14.60
C TRP A 27 57.89 56.51 13.49
N PHE A 28 59.22 56.43 13.39
CA PHE A 28 59.87 55.46 12.52
C PHE A 28 59.74 54.04 13.08
N GLY A 29 59.90 53.85 14.39
CA GLY A 29 59.68 52.58 15.08
C GLY A 29 58.23 52.07 15.00
N LEU A 30 57.24 52.97 15.10
CA LEU A 30 55.82 52.59 14.97
C LEU A 30 55.43 52.23 13.52
N LYS A 31 56.02 52.92 12.52
CA LYS A 31 55.84 52.59 11.10
C LYS A 31 56.56 51.32 10.69
N VAL A 32 57.79 51.09 11.18
CA VAL A 32 58.52 49.84 10.96
C VAL A 32 57.88 48.68 11.73
N GLY A 33 57.34 48.92 12.93
CA GLY A 33 56.61 47.91 13.72
C GLY A 33 55.28 47.50 13.10
N THR A 34 54.50 48.44 12.57
CA THR A 34 53.25 48.14 11.84
C THR A 34 53.51 47.51 10.48
N ILE A 35 54.57 47.90 9.77
CA ILE A 35 55.02 47.24 8.54
C ILE A 35 55.55 45.83 8.85
N ALA A 36 56.30 45.62 9.93
CA ALA A 36 56.77 44.30 10.34
C ALA A 36 55.60 43.39 10.76
N ILE A 37 54.58 43.92 11.45
CA ILE A 37 53.37 43.16 11.79
C ILE A 37 52.55 42.85 10.53
N ALA A 38 52.40 43.80 9.59
CA ALA A 38 51.69 43.59 8.33
C ALA A 38 52.42 42.62 7.37
N PHE A 39 53.76 42.70 7.29
CA PHE A 39 54.59 41.73 6.55
C PHE A 39 54.64 40.38 7.25
N SER A 40 54.58 40.32 8.58
CA SER A 40 54.49 39.04 9.30
C SER A 40 53.13 38.40 9.11
N ALA A 41 52.01 39.14 9.10
CA ALA A 41 50.69 38.60 8.81
C ALA A 41 50.57 38.13 7.35
N GLY A 42 51.05 38.94 6.38
CA GLY A 42 51.08 38.56 4.97
C GLY A 42 52.06 37.43 4.64
N GLY A 43 53.20 37.39 5.33
CA GLY A 43 54.22 36.36 5.24
C GLY A 43 53.78 35.05 5.89
N ILE A 44 53.12 35.10 7.05
CA ILE A 44 52.45 33.95 7.67
C ILE A 44 51.36 33.43 6.74
N TRP A 45 50.55 34.30 6.14
CA TRP A 45 49.52 33.88 5.18
C TRP A 45 50.11 33.19 3.94
N LEU A 46 51.22 33.73 3.38
CA LEU A 46 51.89 33.16 2.20
C LEU A 46 52.63 31.85 2.54
N ALA A 47 53.34 31.80 3.67
CA ALA A 47 54.00 30.61 4.20
C ALA A 47 52.98 29.52 4.56
N ASN A 48 51.78 29.92 4.95
CA ASN A 48 50.68 29.03 5.28
C ASN A 48 49.79 28.66 4.07
N ARG A 49 50.20 28.94 2.83
CA ARG A 49 49.50 28.45 1.63
C ARG A 49 49.77 26.96 1.42
N PRO A 50 48.80 26.16 0.92
CA PRO A 50 48.96 24.72 0.68
C PRO A 50 49.80 24.42 -0.58
N ILE A 51 50.98 25.05 -0.70
CA ILE A 51 51.92 24.86 -1.81
C ILE A 51 53.11 24.05 -1.26
N PRO A 52 53.33 22.80 -1.73
CA PRO A 52 54.28 21.87 -1.11
C PRO A 52 55.72 22.40 -1.00
N TRP A 53 56.23 23.04 -2.06
CA TRP A 53 57.62 23.52 -2.08
C TRP A 53 57.87 24.74 -1.17
N ILE A 54 56.89 25.63 -1.00
CA ILE A 54 57.00 26.77 -0.08
C ILE A 54 57.00 26.28 1.38
N ARG A 55 56.10 25.33 1.70
CA ARG A 55 55.96 24.79 3.05
C ARG A 55 57.17 23.97 3.48
N TYR A 56 57.82 23.25 2.57
CA TYR A 56 59.04 22.50 2.86
C TYR A 56 60.16 23.43 3.34
N SER A 57 60.42 24.53 2.63
CA SER A 57 61.42 25.53 3.04
C SER A 57 61.05 26.23 4.35
N VAL A 58 59.78 26.55 4.57
CA VAL A 58 59.32 27.17 5.82
C VAL A 58 59.47 26.21 7.01
N MET A 59 59.25 24.92 6.80
CA MET A 59 59.39 23.90 7.84
C MET A 59 60.83 23.76 8.34
N GLU A 60 61.82 23.75 7.43
CA GLU A 60 63.24 23.63 7.79
C GLU A 60 63.79 24.89 8.47
N VAL A 61 63.31 26.07 8.08
CA VAL A 61 63.89 27.36 8.50
C VAL A 61 63.11 28.03 9.64
N ALA A 62 61.79 27.92 9.66
CA ALA A 62 60.91 28.62 10.60
C ALA A 62 59.63 27.82 10.92
N PRO A 63 59.73 26.63 11.55
CA PRO A 63 58.60 25.72 11.75
C PRO A 63 57.44 26.32 12.56
N PHE A 64 57.72 27.30 13.44
CA PHE A 64 56.69 27.98 14.24
C PHE A 64 55.64 28.71 13.38
N LEU A 65 55.97 29.15 12.15
CA LEU A 65 55.03 29.82 11.24
C LEU A 65 53.92 28.89 10.73
N LEU A 66 54.13 27.56 10.81
CA LEU A 66 53.16 26.55 10.38
C LEU A 66 52.24 26.06 11.52
N THR A 67 52.49 26.51 12.76
CA THR A 67 51.74 26.11 13.97
C THR A 67 50.22 26.23 13.81
N PRO A 68 49.65 27.33 13.27
CA PRO A 68 48.20 27.45 13.11
C PRO A 68 47.62 26.38 12.16
N SER A 69 48.34 26.02 11.10
CA SER A 69 47.92 24.94 10.19
C SER A 69 48.00 23.56 10.85
N TYR A 70 49.05 23.28 11.63
CA TYR A 70 49.14 22.02 12.35
C TYR A 70 48.03 21.90 13.41
N MET A 71 47.67 22.99 14.08
CA MET A 71 46.53 23.01 15.02
C MET A 71 45.20 22.72 14.32
N ALA A 72 44.91 23.39 13.20
CA ALA A 72 43.69 23.15 12.42
C ALA A 72 43.61 21.69 11.95
N MET A 73 44.72 21.17 11.42
CA MET A 73 44.80 19.81 10.94
C MET A 73 44.67 18.76 12.07
N ASN A 74 45.24 19.00 13.27
CA ASN A 74 45.02 18.13 14.43
C ASN A 74 43.54 18.08 14.82
N HIS A 75 42.88 19.25 14.80
CA HIS A 75 41.47 19.37 15.13
C HIS A 75 40.63 18.59 14.13
N ASP A 76 40.81 18.85 12.84
CA ASP A 76 40.05 18.18 11.78
C ASP A 76 40.31 16.67 11.77
N TYR A 77 41.55 16.23 11.98
CA TYR A 77 41.84 14.80 12.10
C TYR A 77 41.11 14.16 13.28
N ARG A 78 41.20 14.74 14.48
CA ARG A 78 40.53 14.17 15.68
C ARG A 78 39.01 14.16 15.53
N GLN A 79 38.44 15.23 14.97
CA GLN A 79 37.00 15.29 14.69
C GLN A 79 36.60 14.26 13.64
N ALA A 80 37.37 14.11 12.56
CA ALA A 80 37.13 13.10 11.53
C ALA A 80 37.07 11.69 12.14
N ILE A 81 38.10 11.27 12.88
CA ILE A 81 38.13 9.94 13.50
C ILE A 81 36.98 9.74 14.49
N ALA A 82 36.67 10.74 15.32
CA ALA A 82 35.55 10.66 16.24
C ALA A 82 34.19 10.52 15.52
N PHE A 83 34.01 11.20 14.38
CA PHE A 83 32.80 11.07 13.56
C PHE A 83 32.76 9.76 12.77
N VAL A 84 33.90 9.23 12.32
CA VAL A 84 33.98 7.88 11.72
C VAL A 84 33.49 6.84 12.72
N GLU A 85 34.01 6.85 13.94
CA GLU A 85 33.57 5.90 14.98
C GLU A 85 32.08 6.02 15.31
N GLN A 86 31.59 7.27 15.50
CA GLN A 86 30.16 7.50 15.76
C GLN A 86 29.28 7.03 14.58
N SER A 87 29.68 7.34 13.35
CA SER A 87 28.93 6.91 12.17
C SER A 87 28.98 5.41 11.97
N HIS A 88 30.10 4.75 12.25
CA HIS A 88 30.21 3.30 12.21
C HIS A 88 29.16 2.63 13.09
N GLN A 89 29.02 3.08 14.34
CA GLN A 89 28.00 2.55 15.25
C GLN A 89 26.58 2.78 14.73
N LEU A 90 26.28 4.00 14.28
CA LEU A 90 24.95 4.40 13.82
C LEU A 90 24.54 3.77 12.48
N VAL A 91 25.49 3.46 11.59
CA VAL A 91 25.23 2.90 10.26
C VAL A 91 25.30 1.38 10.27
N ASN A 92 26.25 0.79 11.00
CA ASN A 92 26.44 -0.66 10.98
C ASN A 92 25.56 -1.41 11.97
N ASN A 93 25.19 -0.76 13.08
CA ASN A 93 24.35 -1.35 14.12
C ASN A 93 22.98 -0.65 14.22
N ALA A 94 22.51 -0.03 13.14
CA ALA A 94 21.23 0.65 13.11
C ALA A 94 20.08 -0.29 13.49
N THR A 95 19.24 0.17 14.41
CA THR A 95 18.00 -0.51 14.82
C THR A 95 16.76 0.26 14.43
N ALA A 96 16.91 1.56 14.16
CA ALA A 96 15.85 2.46 13.71
C ALA A 96 16.32 3.35 12.55
N PHE A 97 15.37 3.92 11.79
CA PHE A 97 15.70 4.81 10.66
C PHE A 97 16.31 6.15 11.13
N GLU A 98 16.04 6.54 12.37
CA GLU A 98 16.63 7.69 13.05
C GLU A 98 18.14 7.50 13.24
N ASP A 99 18.59 6.28 13.56
CA ASP A 99 20.01 5.94 13.69
C ASP A 99 20.74 6.20 12.37
N LEU A 100 20.16 5.74 11.25
CA LEU A 100 20.70 5.94 9.90
C LEU A 100 20.70 7.41 9.47
N THR A 101 19.68 8.17 9.89
CA THR A 101 19.60 9.61 9.64
C THR A 101 20.70 10.37 10.36
N LEU A 102 20.89 10.08 11.65
CA LEU A 102 21.99 10.65 12.42
C LEU A 102 23.34 10.18 11.87
N GLY A 103 23.48 8.89 11.55
CA GLY A 103 24.65 8.31 10.91
C GLY A 103 25.04 9.04 9.63
N THR A 104 24.07 9.36 8.77
CA THR A 104 24.30 10.15 7.55
C THR A 104 24.90 11.52 7.85
N GLN A 105 24.40 12.22 8.87
CA GLN A 105 24.95 13.52 9.27
C GLN A 105 26.40 13.37 9.76
N LYS A 106 26.70 12.31 10.51
CA LYS A 106 28.03 12.02 11.05
C LYS A 106 29.02 11.61 9.96
N VAL A 107 28.61 10.79 8.98
CA VAL A 107 29.42 10.45 7.80
C VAL A 107 29.78 11.73 7.02
N LYS A 108 28.81 12.62 6.77
CA LYS A 108 29.07 13.90 6.09
C LYS A 108 30.02 14.80 6.89
N ALA A 109 29.90 14.83 8.21
CA ALA A 109 30.81 15.58 9.08
C ALA A 109 32.23 14.98 9.05
N ALA A 110 32.35 13.65 9.09
CA ALA A 110 33.62 12.94 8.95
C ALA A 110 34.29 13.27 7.61
N GLN A 111 33.55 13.14 6.49
CA GLN A 111 34.02 13.45 5.15
C GLN A 111 34.51 14.91 5.05
N LYS A 112 33.72 15.86 5.57
CA LYS A 112 34.09 17.28 5.59
C LYS A 112 35.44 17.53 6.29
N HIS A 113 35.66 16.91 7.45
CA HIS A 113 36.92 17.05 8.17
C HIS A 113 38.07 16.31 7.49
N LEU A 114 37.83 15.14 6.87
CA LEU A 114 38.83 14.43 6.07
C LEU A 114 39.25 15.22 4.83
N ASP A 115 38.34 15.96 4.19
CA ASP A 115 38.62 16.79 3.02
C ASP A 115 39.41 18.06 3.35
N GLN A 116 39.38 18.50 4.61
CA GLN A 116 40.22 19.59 5.12
C GLN A 116 41.67 19.15 5.34
N LEU A 117 41.94 17.84 5.39
CA LEU A 117 43.29 17.31 5.51
C LEU A 117 43.98 17.30 4.13
N PRO A 118 45.08 18.05 3.95
CA PRO A 118 45.65 18.20 2.63
C PRO A 118 46.52 17.01 2.22
N ALA A 119 46.48 16.64 0.93
CA ALA A 119 47.19 15.47 0.40
C ALA A 119 48.73 15.52 0.55
N TRP A 120 49.32 16.72 0.59
CA TRP A 120 50.78 16.88 0.76
C TRP A 120 51.27 16.53 2.18
N PHE A 121 50.35 16.32 3.14
CA PHE A 121 50.70 15.94 4.52
C PHE A 121 51.05 14.44 4.68
N LEU A 122 50.79 13.62 3.67
CA LEU A 122 50.93 12.16 3.67
C LEU A 122 52.39 11.65 3.59
N GLY A 123 53.34 12.32 4.25
CA GLY A 123 54.74 11.92 4.22
C GLY A 123 55.67 12.64 5.21
N HIS A 124 55.16 13.52 6.07
CA HIS A 124 56.02 14.26 7.00
C HIS A 124 55.38 14.45 8.38
N TYR A 125 56.04 13.92 9.40
CA TYR A 125 55.61 14.01 10.80
C TYR A 125 56.11 15.33 11.42
N PRO A 126 55.23 16.21 11.94
CA PRO A 126 55.64 17.48 12.54
C PRO A 126 56.16 17.27 13.98
N GLY A 127 57.35 16.68 14.10
CA GLY A 127 57.96 16.34 15.40
C GLY A 127 58.22 17.53 16.32
N ASP A 128 58.64 18.66 15.76
CA ASP A 128 58.99 19.86 16.53
C ASP A 128 57.77 20.59 17.10
N TYR A 129 56.65 20.59 16.35
CA TYR A 129 55.36 21.12 16.82
C TYR A 129 54.88 20.38 18.08
N CYS A 130 54.97 19.05 18.08
CA CYS A 130 54.53 18.21 19.19
C CYS A 130 55.36 18.40 20.46
N ARG A 131 56.67 18.64 20.30
CA ARG A 131 57.60 18.89 21.41
C ARG A 131 57.27 20.19 22.15
N TRP A 132 56.89 21.25 21.43
CA TRP A 132 56.54 22.54 22.01
C TRP A 132 55.11 22.59 22.56
N ALA A 133 54.13 22.00 21.85
CA ALA A 133 52.72 22.02 22.24
C ALA A 133 52.30 20.91 23.24
N ARG A 134 53.26 20.10 23.74
CA ARG A 134 53.01 18.91 24.58
C ARG A 134 51.90 18.00 24.03
N CYS A 135 51.79 17.90 22.71
CA CYS A 135 50.75 17.10 22.07
C CYS A 135 51.34 15.81 21.51
N SER A 136 50.55 14.73 21.55
CA SER A 136 50.85 13.49 20.85
C SER A 136 50.19 13.51 19.48
N TRP A 137 50.94 13.88 18.45
CA TRP A 137 50.51 13.66 17.07
C TRP A 137 50.72 12.17 16.76
N ARG A 138 49.64 11.47 16.44
CA ARG A 138 49.67 10.04 16.07
C ARG A 138 48.78 9.87 14.86
N PHE A 139 49.27 10.38 13.74
CA PHE A 139 48.61 10.26 12.44
C PHE A 139 49.44 9.32 11.59
N THR A 140 48.80 8.31 11.02
CA THR A 140 49.41 7.46 10.01
C THR A 140 48.67 7.61 8.69
N ILE A 141 49.40 7.44 7.58
CA ILE A 141 48.80 7.39 6.23
C ILE A 141 47.76 6.27 6.16
N ASP A 142 48.04 5.17 6.84
CA ASP A 142 47.16 4.00 6.91
C ASP A 142 45.84 4.32 7.63
N GLU A 143 45.86 5.02 8.78
CA GLU A 143 44.65 5.46 9.48
C GLU A 143 43.82 6.43 8.63
N PHE A 144 44.45 7.39 7.95
CA PHE A 144 43.75 8.31 7.07
C PHE A 144 43.11 7.62 5.87
N LYS A 145 43.87 6.73 5.22
CA LYS A 145 43.37 5.92 4.11
C LYS A 145 42.20 5.04 4.58
N SER A 146 42.35 4.36 5.72
CA SER A 146 41.30 3.55 6.34
C SER A 146 40.05 4.37 6.64
N ALA A 147 40.20 5.55 7.26
CA ALA A 147 39.08 6.43 7.59
C ALA A 147 38.31 6.87 6.33
N ARG A 148 39.01 7.21 5.24
CA ARG A 148 38.37 7.55 3.96
C ARG A 148 37.69 6.35 3.30
N GLU A 149 38.32 5.19 3.32
CA GLU A 149 37.72 3.95 2.81
C GLU A 149 36.45 3.58 3.60
N GLU A 150 36.47 3.73 4.91
CA GLU A 150 35.35 3.45 5.79
C GLU A 150 34.18 4.42 5.55
N VAL A 151 34.47 5.72 5.44
CA VAL A 151 33.47 6.73 5.05
C VAL A 151 32.84 6.39 3.70
N ALA A 152 33.64 6.07 2.68
CA ALA A 152 33.13 5.69 1.37
C ALA A 152 32.25 4.42 1.41
N ARG A 153 32.62 3.41 2.21
CA ARG A 153 31.80 2.21 2.41
C ARG A 153 30.49 2.54 3.12
N MET A 154 30.52 3.39 4.14
CA MET A 154 29.32 3.83 4.85
C MET A 154 28.39 4.66 3.96
N GLU A 155 28.92 5.53 3.10
CA GLU A 155 28.13 6.27 2.12
C GLU A 155 27.40 5.33 1.15
N ALA A 156 28.11 4.33 0.62
CA ALA A 156 27.52 3.32 -0.25
C ALA A 156 26.42 2.52 0.46
N LYS A 157 26.65 2.13 1.72
CA LYS A 157 25.64 1.43 2.53
C LYS A 157 24.43 2.32 2.83
N LEU A 158 24.65 3.57 3.25
CA LEU A 158 23.59 4.54 3.51
C LEU A 158 22.73 4.81 2.26
N PHE A 159 23.33 4.80 1.07
CA PHE A 159 22.58 4.89 -0.18
C PHE A 159 21.66 3.68 -0.39
N GLN A 160 22.14 2.47 -0.15
CA GLN A 160 21.32 1.24 -0.21
C GLN A 160 20.20 1.26 0.82
N GLU A 161 20.52 1.62 2.07
CA GLU A 161 19.55 1.76 3.17
C GLU A 161 18.47 2.79 2.83
N LYS A 162 18.86 3.94 2.25
CA LYS A 162 17.89 4.98 1.90
C LYS A 162 16.91 4.52 0.82
N ASN A 163 17.41 3.83 -0.21
CA ASN A 163 16.56 3.29 -1.26
C ASN A 163 15.61 2.21 -0.72
N ALA A 164 16.10 1.34 0.16
CA ALA A 164 15.29 0.31 0.80
C ALA A 164 14.23 0.90 1.74
N GLN A 165 14.59 1.91 2.53
CA GLN A 165 13.66 2.66 3.39
C GLN A 165 12.53 3.28 2.56
N THR A 166 12.86 3.99 1.47
CA THR A 166 11.83 4.64 0.63
C THR A 166 10.86 3.61 0.05
N ARG A 167 11.37 2.47 -0.46
CA ARG A 167 10.50 1.39 -0.96
C ARG A 167 9.64 0.79 0.14
N PHE A 168 10.20 0.58 1.33
CA PHE A 168 9.45 0.08 2.48
C PHE A 168 8.32 1.04 2.88
N GLU A 169 8.59 2.33 3.02
CA GLU A 169 7.58 3.34 3.36
C GLU A 169 6.47 3.43 2.31
N GLN A 170 6.83 3.41 1.02
CA GLN A 170 5.85 3.40 -0.08
C GLN A 170 4.98 2.13 -0.05
N THR A 171 5.60 0.98 0.23
CA THR A 171 4.91 -0.30 0.30
C THR A 171 3.93 -0.33 1.48
N GLU A 172 4.34 0.18 2.64
CA GLU A 172 3.47 0.30 3.82
C GLU A 172 2.29 1.24 3.58
N GLN A 173 2.49 2.36 2.87
CA GLN A 173 1.40 3.26 2.49
C GLN A 173 0.41 2.60 1.55
N ALA A 174 0.88 1.96 0.48
CA ALA A 174 0.03 1.25 -0.47
C ALA A 174 -0.73 0.09 0.19
N LEU A 175 -0.05 -0.67 1.05
CA LEU A 175 -0.65 -1.74 1.84
C LEU A 175 -1.75 -1.22 2.76
N GLY A 176 -1.47 -0.14 3.51
CA GLY A 176 -2.45 0.47 4.41
C GLY A 176 -3.69 0.97 3.67
N GLU A 177 -3.52 1.57 2.49
CA GLU A 177 -4.62 2.04 1.66
C GLU A 177 -5.45 0.88 1.08
N ALA A 178 -4.81 -0.16 0.56
CA ALA A 178 -5.48 -1.36 0.07
C ALA A 178 -6.30 -2.06 1.18
N ILE A 179 -5.72 -2.20 2.37
CA ILE A 179 -6.43 -2.74 3.55
C ILE A 179 -7.63 -1.87 3.91
N ARG A 180 -7.47 -0.54 3.91
CA ARG A 180 -8.55 0.40 4.22
C ARG A 180 -9.71 0.27 3.23
N ILE A 181 -9.42 0.29 1.93
CA ILE A 181 -10.44 0.14 0.87
C ILE A 181 -11.25 -1.15 1.04
N ILE A 182 -10.58 -2.27 1.35
CA ILE A 182 -11.23 -3.56 1.55
C ILE A 182 -12.06 -3.56 2.84
N ARG A 183 -11.52 -3.01 3.94
CA ARG A 183 -12.22 -2.91 5.23
C ARG A 183 -13.45 -2.01 5.17
N ASP A 184 -13.39 -0.93 4.39
CA ASP A 184 -14.49 0.02 4.19
C ASP A 184 -15.62 -0.56 3.32
N GLY A 185 -15.53 -1.82 2.88
CA GLY A 185 -16.61 -2.53 2.20
C GLY A 185 -16.67 -2.30 0.69
N ALA A 186 -15.57 -1.90 0.04
CA ALA A 186 -15.53 -1.76 -1.41
C ALA A 186 -15.91 -3.08 -2.12
N THR A 187 -16.58 -2.96 -3.27
CA THR A 187 -17.04 -4.08 -4.11
C THR A 187 -16.62 -3.91 -5.57
N GLY A 188 -16.78 -4.97 -6.38
CA GLY A 188 -16.49 -4.95 -7.82
C GLY A 188 -15.04 -4.60 -8.15
N GLN A 189 -14.84 -3.78 -9.19
CA GLN A 189 -13.52 -3.45 -9.71
C GLN A 189 -12.60 -2.76 -8.68
N THR A 190 -13.15 -1.88 -7.84
CA THR A 190 -12.37 -1.15 -6.82
C THR A 190 -11.74 -2.10 -5.81
N ARG A 191 -12.49 -3.13 -5.37
CA ARG A 191 -11.97 -4.15 -4.47
C ARG A 191 -10.93 -5.03 -5.15
N THR A 192 -11.17 -5.44 -6.40
CA THR A 192 -10.20 -6.24 -7.19
C THR A 192 -8.86 -5.52 -7.34
N SER A 193 -8.88 -4.22 -7.62
CA SER A 193 -7.66 -3.41 -7.68
C SER A 193 -6.96 -3.35 -6.32
N ALA A 194 -7.68 -3.13 -5.22
CA ALA A 194 -7.10 -3.11 -3.88
C ALA A 194 -6.47 -4.45 -3.47
N ILE A 195 -7.07 -5.59 -3.85
CA ILE A 195 -6.48 -6.93 -3.61
C ILE A 195 -5.18 -7.10 -4.41
N ALA A 196 -5.15 -6.66 -5.66
CA ALA A 196 -3.95 -6.70 -6.48
C ALA A 196 -2.84 -5.82 -5.91
N GLU A 197 -3.19 -4.62 -5.41
CA GLU A 197 -2.27 -3.71 -4.73
C GLU A 197 -1.72 -4.31 -3.43
N TRP A 198 -2.55 -4.94 -2.61
CA TRP A 198 -2.07 -5.63 -1.41
C TRP A 198 -1.11 -6.78 -1.77
N ARG A 199 -1.46 -7.62 -2.75
CA ARG A 199 -0.56 -8.69 -3.20
C ARG A 199 0.78 -8.13 -3.72
N SER A 200 0.74 -7.07 -4.50
CA SER A 200 1.94 -6.36 -4.97
C SER A 200 2.77 -5.81 -3.81
N ALA A 201 2.12 -5.35 -2.74
CA ALA A 201 2.81 -4.89 -1.54
C ALA A 201 3.50 -6.05 -0.79
N ILE A 202 2.87 -7.23 -0.69
CA ILE A 202 3.50 -8.44 -0.13
C ILE A 202 4.75 -8.80 -0.95
N ASP A 203 4.64 -8.86 -2.27
CA ASP A 203 5.76 -9.15 -3.17
C ASP A 203 6.88 -8.10 -3.02
N SER A 204 6.52 -6.83 -2.85
CA SER A 204 7.48 -5.73 -2.65
C SER A 204 8.20 -5.81 -1.31
N LEU A 205 7.52 -6.23 -0.24
CA LEU A 205 8.14 -6.48 1.06
C LEU A 205 9.15 -7.63 1.00
N ASP A 206 8.82 -8.72 0.30
CA ASP A 206 9.69 -9.88 0.16
C ASP A 206 10.96 -9.58 -0.65
N GLN A 207 10.86 -8.70 -1.67
CA GLN A 207 11.98 -8.30 -2.52
C GLN A 207 12.98 -7.34 -1.84
N LEU A 208 12.68 -6.81 -0.64
CA LEU A 208 13.61 -5.91 0.04
C LEU A 208 14.86 -6.66 0.53
N PRO A 209 16.08 -6.15 0.25
CA PRO A 209 17.30 -6.84 0.64
C PRO A 209 17.41 -7.01 2.16
N SER A 210 17.54 -8.24 2.63
CA SER A 210 17.65 -8.57 4.07
C SER A 210 18.90 -8.01 4.76
N SER A 211 19.89 -7.56 3.98
CA SER A 211 21.08 -6.86 4.46
C SER A 211 20.80 -5.43 4.93
N THR A 212 19.63 -4.87 4.60
CA THR A 212 19.19 -3.52 4.99
C THR A 212 18.30 -3.56 6.23
N LEU A 213 18.22 -2.45 6.97
CA LEU A 213 17.28 -2.34 8.08
C LEU A 213 15.83 -2.51 7.62
N ALA A 214 15.47 -1.87 6.51
CA ALA A 214 14.14 -1.95 5.91
C ALA A 214 13.76 -3.40 5.54
N GLY A 215 14.68 -4.17 4.95
CA GLY A 215 14.42 -5.58 4.63
C GLY A 215 14.19 -6.44 5.87
N ARG A 216 14.93 -6.22 6.96
CA ARG A 216 14.69 -6.96 8.23
C ARG A 216 13.33 -6.64 8.84
N LEU A 217 12.92 -5.36 8.79
CA LEU A 217 11.59 -4.94 9.24
C LEU A 217 10.49 -5.55 8.35
N ALA A 218 10.68 -5.55 7.03
CA ALA A 218 9.75 -6.15 6.07
C ALA A 218 9.53 -7.65 6.32
N GLN A 219 10.62 -8.40 6.50
CA GLN A 219 10.55 -9.84 6.78
C GLN A 219 9.83 -10.15 8.11
N THR A 220 9.99 -9.29 9.12
CA THR A 220 9.24 -9.42 10.39
C THR A 220 7.73 -9.23 10.19
N LYS A 221 7.33 -8.36 9.26
CA LYS A 221 5.93 -8.07 8.96
C LYS A 221 5.28 -9.05 7.99
N LEU A 222 6.06 -9.62 7.07
CA LEU A 222 5.58 -10.42 5.94
C LEU A 222 4.61 -11.53 6.37
N ALA A 223 4.98 -12.32 7.39
CA ALA A 223 4.15 -13.42 7.88
C ALA A 223 2.78 -12.95 8.42
N ALA A 224 2.74 -11.80 9.10
CA ALA A 224 1.49 -11.22 9.58
C ALA A 224 0.65 -10.70 8.41
N THR A 225 1.26 -9.99 7.47
CA THR A 225 0.58 -9.46 6.27
C THR A 225 0.02 -10.57 5.39
N GLU A 226 0.74 -11.67 5.20
CA GLU A 226 0.27 -12.83 4.44
C GLU A 226 -0.89 -13.55 5.13
N ARG A 227 -0.84 -13.71 6.45
CA ARG A 227 -1.95 -14.26 7.23
C ARG A 227 -3.18 -13.38 7.08
N ASP A 228 -3.03 -12.07 7.30
CA ASP A 228 -4.15 -11.12 7.22
C ASP A 228 -4.73 -11.06 5.80
N PHE A 229 -3.89 -11.19 4.77
CA PHE A 229 -4.34 -11.31 3.38
C PHE A 229 -5.18 -12.58 3.19
N ARG A 230 -4.72 -13.74 3.68
CA ARG A 230 -5.49 -15.00 3.62
C ARG A 230 -6.81 -14.90 4.38
N GLU A 231 -6.84 -14.24 5.53
CA GLU A 231 -8.06 -14.09 6.32
C GLU A 231 -9.05 -13.10 5.70
N MET A 232 -8.59 -11.96 5.18
CA MET A 232 -9.48 -10.93 4.63
C MET A 232 -9.88 -11.19 3.16
N VAL A 233 -9.01 -11.84 2.39
CA VAL A 233 -9.22 -12.11 0.96
C VAL A 233 -9.58 -13.57 0.69
N GLY A 234 -9.11 -14.53 1.50
CA GLY A 234 -9.40 -15.96 1.32
C GLY A 234 -10.88 -16.33 1.47
N PHE A 235 -11.68 -15.52 2.17
CA PHE A 235 -13.15 -15.64 2.19
C PHE A 235 -13.81 -15.38 0.81
N GLN A 236 -13.11 -14.81 -0.19
CA GLN A 236 -13.72 -14.42 -1.46
C GLN A 236 -13.76 -15.47 -2.56
N ALA A 237 -12.92 -16.51 -2.58
CA ALA A 237 -13.17 -17.61 -3.52
C ALA A 237 -14.52 -18.30 -3.22
N GLU A 238 -14.92 -18.29 -1.95
CA GLU A 238 -16.16 -18.87 -1.47
C GLU A 238 -17.33 -17.87 -1.53
N SER A 239 -17.11 -16.59 -1.18
CA SER A 239 -18.14 -15.54 -1.32
C SER A 239 -18.47 -15.23 -2.79
N ASP A 240 -17.50 -15.10 -3.71
CA ASP A 240 -17.79 -14.92 -5.15
C ASP A 240 -18.54 -16.14 -5.73
N ARG A 241 -18.25 -17.34 -5.22
CA ARG A 241 -18.99 -18.56 -5.58
C ARG A 241 -20.43 -18.49 -5.05
N ASN A 242 -20.63 -18.03 -3.83
CA ASN A 242 -21.94 -17.96 -3.18
C ASN A 242 -22.82 -16.86 -3.79
N SER A 243 -22.28 -15.70 -4.12
CA SER A 243 -23.02 -14.67 -4.86
C SER A 243 -23.43 -15.17 -6.27
N ARG A 244 -22.57 -15.95 -6.96
CA ARG A 244 -22.96 -16.63 -8.23
C ARG A 244 -24.04 -17.69 -8.03
N LEU A 245 -24.07 -18.39 -6.90
CA LEU A 245 -25.14 -19.35 -6.59
C LEU A 245 -26.49 -18.63 -6.44
N ILE A 246 -26.52 -17.43 -5.85
CA ILE A 246 -27.72 -16.59 -5.77
C ILE A 246 -28.18 -16.16 -7.15
N GLU A 247 -27.27 -15.63 -7.97
CA GLU A 247 -27.60 -15.19 -9.35
C GLU A 247 -28.16 -16.34 -10.20
N VAL A 248 -27.53 -17.51 -10.15
CA VAL A 248 -28.01 -18.71 -10.85
C VAL A 248 -29.38 -19.14 -10.34
N ALA A 249 -29.61 -19.10 -9.03
CA ALA A 249 -30.91 -19.42 -8.45
C ALA A 249 -32.00 -18.45 -8.93
N GLU A 250 -31.70 -17.15 -8.99
CA GLU A 250 -32.63 -16.12 -9.49
C GLU A 250 -32.97 -16.31 -10.98
N ILE A 251 -32.00 -16.68 -11.82
CA ILE A 251 -32.24 -16.99 -13.24
C ILE A 251 -33.17 -18.21 -13.38
N ILE A 252 -32.92 -19.27 -12.62
CA ILE A 252 -33.75 -20.49 -12.65
C ILE A 252 -35.17 -20.19 -12.17
N ALA A 253 -35.31 -19.45 -11.07
CA ALA A 253 -36.59 -19.02 -10.50
C ALA A 253 -37.37 -18.12 -11.47
N SER A 254 -36.70 -17.17 -12.13
CA SER A 254 -37.31 -16.31 -13.14
C SER A 254 -37.86 -17.11 -14.31
N ALA A 255 -37.11 -18.10 -14.80
CA ALA A 255 -37.59 -19.01 -15.84
C ALA A 255 -38.80 -19.85 -15.39
N ALA A 256 -38.80 -20.33 -14.14
CA ALA A 256 -39.94 -21.03 -13.55
C ALA A 256 -41.19 -20.13 -13.52
N LYS A 257 -41.05 -18.89 -13.03
CA LYS A 257 -42.11 -17.88 -12.97
C LYS A 257 -42.62 -17.46 -14.35
N GLN A 258 -41.76 -17.45 -15.37
CA GLN A 258 -42.19 -17.15 -16.73
C GLN A 258 -43.02 -18.29 -17.34
N ASN A 259 -42.67 -19.53 -17.04
CA ASN A 259 -43.39 -20.70 -17.53
C ASN A 259 -44.81 -20.81 -16.94
N THR A 260 -45.02 -20.39 -15.69
CA THR A 260 -46.34 -20.44 -15.04
C THR A 260 -47.36 -19.47 -15.60
N LYS A 261 -46.94 -18.45 -16.37
CA LYS A 261 -47.84 -17.51 -17.06
C LYS A 261 -48.63 -18.17 -18.20
N LYS A 262 -48.20 -19.32 -18.70
CA LYS A 262 -48.90 -20.06 -19.76
C LYS A 262 -49.91 -20.98 -19.10
N ALA A 263 -51.20 -20.67 -19.18
CA ALA A 263 -52.26 -21.48 -18.60
C ALA A 263 -53.31 -21.83 -19.66
N PRO A 264 -53.95 -23.02 -19.59
CA PRO A 264 -53.73 -24.13 -18.64
C PRO A 264 -52.42 -24.90 -18.93
N MET A 265 -51.87 -25.58 -17.91
CA MET A 265 -50.62 -26.35 -18.00
C MET A 265 -50.89 -27.84 -17.79
N THR A 266 -50.23 -28.68 -18.58
CA THR A 266 -50.21 -30.15 -18.38
C THR A 266 -49.41 -30.54 -17.14
N LEU A 267 -49.62 -31.75 -16.62
CA LEU A 267 -48.83 -32.31 -15.50
C LEU A 267 -47.32 -32.28 -15.79
N ILE A 268 -46.89 -32.66 -17.00
CA ILE A 268 -45.47 -32.64 -17.40
C ILE A 268 -44.89 -31.22 -17.32
N GLN A 269 -45.65 -30.21 -17.75
CA GLN A 269 -45.20 -28.82 -17.68
C GLN A 269 -45.13 -28.31 -16.23
N LEU A 270 -46.05 -28.75 -15.36
CA LEU A 270 -46.03 -28.40 -13.95
C LEU A 270 -44.84 -29.07 -13.22
N GLU A 271 -44.54 -30.33 -13.51
CA GLU A 271 -43.34 -31.04 -13.02
C GLU A 271 -42.06 -30.29 -13.40
N GLN A 272 -41.93 -29.85 -14.66
CA GLN A 272 -40.78 -29.08 -15.10
C GLN A 272 -40.62 -27.74 -14.35
N VAL A 273 -41.73 -27.11 -13.96
CA VAL A 273 -41.68 -25.89 -13.14
C VAL A 273 -41.30 -26.22 -11.70
N GLN A 274 -41.87 -27.30 -11.15
CA GLN A 274 -41.53 -27.81 -9.80
C GLN A 274 -40.03 -28.08 -9.68
N ASP A 275 -39.44 -28.77 -10.66
CA ASP A 275 -38.01 -29.09 -10.70
C ASP A 275 -37.13 -27.84 -10.75
N ARG A 276 -37.55 -26.79 -11.45
CA ARG A 276 -36.82 -25.51 -11.48
C ARG A 276 -36.83 -24.85 -10.11
N TRP A 277 -37.97 -24.80 -9.43
CA TRP A 277 -38.05 -24.25 -8.07
C TRP A 277 -37.18 -25.03 -7.10
N LYS A 278 -37.25 -26.38 -7.12
CA LYS A 278 -36.40 -27.25 -6.30
C LYS A 278 -34.91 -27.00 -6.56
N ASN A 279 -34.52 -26.86 -7.83
CA ASN A 279 -33.14 -26.57 -8.19
C ASN A 279 -32.67 -25.20 -7.69
N ALA A 280 -33.47 -24.15 -7.83
CA ALA A 280 -33.13 -22.82 -7.32
C ALA A 280 -32.93 -22.86 -5.79
N ILE A 281 -33.83 -23.50 -5.05
CA ILE A 281 -33.72 -23.69 -3.59
C ILE A 281 -32.45 -24.47 -3.24
N ALA A 282 -32.15 -25.55 -3.97
CA ALA A 282 -30.98 -26.38 -3.73
C ALA A 282 -29.64 -25.64 -3.97
N LYS A 283 -29.62 -24.65 -4.87
CA LYS A 283 -28.45 -23.76 -5.04
C LYS A 283 -28.28 -22.83 -3.84
N LEU A 284 -29.37 -22.22 -3.36
CA LEU A 284 -29.33 -21.30 -2.22
C LEU A 284 -28.97 -22.02 -0.90
N LYS A 285 -29.40 -23.28 -0.72
CA LYS A 285 -29.05 -24.10 0.47
C LYS A 285 -27.56 -24.46 0.58
N GLN A 286 -26.76 -24.21 -0.45
CA GLN A 286 -25.29 -24.42 -0.39
C GLN A 286 -24.55 -23.28 0.32
N ILE A 287 -25.22 -22.15 0.56
CA ILE A 287 -24.63 -20.98 1.20
C ILE A 287 -24.62 -21.19 2.71
N GLN A 288 -23.44 -21.08 3.33
CA GLN A 288 -23.21 -21.40 4.74
C GLN A 288 -23.62 -20.26 5.67
N LEU A 289 -23.90 -20.57 6.94
CA LEU A 289 -24.38 -19.61 7.96
C LEU A 289 -23.44 -18.42 8.20
N ASN A 290 -22.14 -18.64 8.03
CA ASN A 290 -21.10 -17.63 8.22
C ASN A 290 -20.85 -16.75 6.97
N ASP A 291 -21.55 -17.00 5.86
CA ASP A 291 -21.43 -16.22 4.65
C ASP A 291 -22.21 -14.88 4.76
N PRO A 292 -21.66 -13.75 4.30
CA PRO A 292 -22.35 -12.46 4.31
C PRO A 292 -23.69 -12.46 3.56
N ASP A 293 -23.83 -13.30 2.52
CA ASP A 293 -25.04 -13.41 1.70
C ASP A 293 -26.08 -14.39 2.28
N TYR A 294 -25.80 -15.05 3.41
CA TYR A 294 -26.67 -16.09 3.99
C TYR A 294 -28.09 -15.59 4.25
N VAL A 295 -28.25 -14.39 4.82
CA VAL A 295 -29.58 -13.82 5.13
C VAL A 295 -30.40 -13.60 3.85
N GLN A 296 -29.75 -13.11 2.79
CA GLN A 296 -30.38 -12.93 1.49
C GLN A 296 -30.81 -14.28 0.90
N ALA A 297 -29.94 -15.29 0.98
CA ALA A 297 -30.24 -16.64 0.51
C ALA A 297 -31.45 -17.26 1.24
N GLN A 298 -31.52 -17.13 2.56
CA GLN A 298 -32.66 -17.63 3.35
C GLN A 298 -33.97 -16.92 3.00
N SER A 299 -33.93 -15.60 2.79
CA SER A 299 -35.11 -14.83 2.35
C SER A 299 -35.64 -15.34 1.00
N ARG A 300 -34.74 -15.61 0.05
CA ARG A 300 -35.10 -16.18 -1.27
C ARG A 300 -35.64 -17.60 -1.17
N ILE A 301 -35.08 -18.44 -0.28
CA ILE A 301 -35.59 -19.81 -0.06
C ILE A 301 -37.05 -19.77 0.35
N VAL A 302 -37.44 -18.90 1.29
CA VAL A 302 -38.83 -18.77 1.73
C VAL A 302 -39.75 -18.37 0.57
N GLU A 303 -39.35 -17.40 -0.24
CA GLU A 303 -40.11 -16.97 -1.43
C GLU A 303 -40.29 -18.12 -2.44
N TYR A 304 -39.24 -18.92 -2.65
CA TYR A 304 -39.24 -20.01 -3.62
C TYR A 304 -40.01 -21.24 -3.11
N GLU A 305 -39.97 -21.53 -1.81
CA GLU A 305 -40.77 -22.59 -1.18
C GLU A 305 -42.27 -22.28 -1.26
N GLN A 306 -42.67 -21.03 -1.07
CA GLN A 306 -44.06 -20.60 -1.30
C GLN A 306 -44.49 -20.83 -2.77
N SER A 307 -43.62 -20.48 -3.72
CA SER A 307 -43.88 -20.68 -5.14
C SER A 307 -43.95 -22.17 -5.51
N LEU A 308 -43.11 -23.00 -4.90
CA LEU A 308 -43.11 -24.45 -5.09
C LEU A 308 -44.41 -25.07 -4.58
N ASN A 309 -44.85 -24.72 -3.37
CA ASN A 309 -46.09 -25.24 -2.78
C ASN A 309 -47.32 -24.93 -3.66
N ALA A 310 -47.37 -23.72 -4.23
CA ALA A 310 -48.45 -23.34 -5.15
C ALA A 310 -48.48 -24.20 -6.44
N ILE A 311 -47.32 -24.65 -6.92
CA ILE A 311 -47.23 -25.55 -8.08
C ILE A 311 -47.65 -26.96 -7.72
N GLU A 312 -47.27 -27.44 -6.54
CA GLU A 312 -47.69 -28.76 -6.04
C GLU A 312 -49.19 -28.86 -5.85
N GLU A 313 -49.83 -27.83 -5.30
CA GLU A 313 -51.29 -27.74 -5.22
C GLU A 313 -51.94 -27.76 -6.61
N ARG A 314 -51.37 -27.01 -7.56
CA ARG A 314 -51.87 -26.99 -8.95
C ARG A 314 -51.73 -28.34 -9.65
N MET A 315 -50.65 -29.08 -9.40
CA MET A 315 -50.47 -30.44 -9.91
C MET A 315 -51.53 -31.38 -9.35
N GLN A 316 -51.83 -31.29 -8.06
CA GLN A 316 -52.88 -32.08 -7.45
C GLN A 316 -54.25 -31.75 -8.06
N HIS A 317 -54.55 -30.46 -8.24
CA HIS A 317 -55.78 -30.01 -8.90
C HIS A 317 -55.92 -30.52 -10.34
N GLU A 318 -54.84 -30.49 -11.11
CA GLU A 318 -54.81 -31.02 -12.47
C GLU A 318 -55.07 -32.54 -12.48
N LYS A 319 -54.41 -33.29 -11.59
CA LYS A 319 -54.58 -34.74 -11.48
C LYS A 319 -56.00 -35.13 -11.08
N ASP A 320 -56.55 -34.49 -10.05
CA ASP A 320 -57.90 -34.74 -9.57
C ASP A 320 -58.93 -34.41 -10.65
N SER A 321 -58.72 -33.32 -11.39
CA SER A 321 -59.59 -32.90 -12.49
C SER A 321 -59.56 -33.85 -13.67
N ILE A 322 -58.38 -34.35 -14.06
CA ILE A 322 -58.23 -35.38 -15.09
C ILE A 322 -58.98 -36.65 -14.67
N GLN A 323 -58.79 -37.11 -13.43
CA GLN A 323 -59.44 -38.33 -12.93
C GLN A 323 -60.96 -38.20 -12.87
N ALA A 324 -61.48 -37.04 -12.44
CA ALA A 324 -62.90 -36.76 -12.41
C ALA A 324 -63.49 -36.74 -13.83
N TYR A 325 -62.80 -36.09 -14.77
CA TYR A 325 -63.21 -36.03 -16.18
C TYR A 325 -63.21 -37.42 -16.83
N GLU A 326 -62.15 -38.21 -16.69
CA GLU A 326 -62.07 -39.58 -17.21
C GLU A 326 -63.15 -40.49 -16.62
N THR A 327 -63.53 -40.27 -15.36
CA THR A 327 -64.63 -40.99 -14.71
C THR A 327 -65.97 -40.61 -15.32
N ALA A 328 -66.21 -39.32 -15.56
CA ALA A 328 -67.39 -38.83 -16.26
C ALA A 328 -67.48 -39.35 -17.71
N GLU A 329 -66.36 -39.38 -18.45
CA GLU A 329 -66.30 -39.94 -19.80
C GLU A 329 -66.70 -41.42 -19.81
N ARG A 330 -66.18 -42.23 -18.88
CA ARG A 330 -66.54 -43.64 -18.76
C ARG A 330 -68.01 -43.84 -18.41
N MET A 331 -68.55 -43.05 -17.48
CA MET A 331 -69.98 -43.08 -17.14
C MET A 331 -70.85 -42.71 -18.35
N THR A 332 -70.45 -41.69 -19.11
CA THR A 332 -71.13 -41.26 -20.33
C THR A 332 -71.13 -42.35 -21.40
N ALA A 333 -69.98 -42.98 -21.66
CA ALA A 333 -69.88 -44.11 -22.59
C ALA A 333 -70.78 -45.29 -22.19
N ASN A 334 -70.80 -45.62 -20.89
CA ASN A 334 -71.68 -46.67 -20.36
C ASN A 334 -73.16 -46.33 -20.55
N LEU A 335 -73.56 -45.09 -20.26
CA LEU A 335 -74.93 -44.63 -20.45
C LEU A 335 -75.37 -44.74 -21.92
N ILE A 336 -74.53 -44.28 -22.86
CA ILE A 336 -74.81 -44.37 -24.30
C ILE A 336 -74.92 -45.83 -24.75
N SER A 337 -74.05 -46.72 -24.25
CA SER A 337 -74.06 -48.14 -24.63
C SER A 337 -75.25 -48.94 -24.09
N THR A 338 -75.83 -48.50 -22.96
CA THR A 338 -76.91 -49.23 -22.26
C THR A 338 -78.31 -48.65 -22.54
N ALA A 339 -78.40 -47.42 -23.02
CA ALA A 339 -79.67 -46.81 -23.38
C ALA A 339 -80.23 -47.42 -24.69
N ASP A 340 -81.35 -48.14 -24.60
CA ASP A 340 -82.10 -48.59 -25.78
C ASP A 340 -82.85 -47.39 -26.40
N PRO A 341 -82.55 -46.99 -27.66
CA PRO A 341 -83.22 -45.88 -28.33
C PRO A 341 -84.73 -46.09 -28.47
N LYS A 342 -85.22 -47.33 -28.40
CA LYS A 342 -86.64 -47.69 -28.57
C LYS A 342 -87.38 -47.82 -27.23
N ARG A 343 -86.68 -47.94 -26.10
CA ARG A 343 -87.24 -48.11 -24.75
C ARG A 343 -86.40 -47.38 -23.70
N VAL A 344 -86.48 -46.05 -23.71
CA VAL A 344 -85.74 -45.20 -22.76
C VAL A 344 -86.34 -45.29 -21.36
N ASP A 345 -85.61 -45.87 -20.42
CA ASP A 345 -85.88 -45.74 -18.98
C ASP A 345 -85.46 -44.35 -18.49
N ARG A 346 -86.42 -43.41 -18.51
CA ARG A 346 -86.17 -42.00 -18.16
C ARG A 346 -85.62 -41.82 -16.74
N PRO A 347 -86.19 -42.44 -15.67
CA PRO A 347 -85.63 -42.37 -14.33
C PRO A 347 -84.16 -42.83 -14.24
N TYR A 348 -83.81 -43.93 -14.91
CA TYR A 348 -82.43 -44.43 -14.93
C TYR A 348 -81.49 -43.43 -15.62
N VAL A 349 -81.84 -42.96 -16.81
CA VAL A 349 -81.02 -42.01 -17.58
C VAL A 349 -80.80 -40.71 -16.80
N LEU A 350 -81.85 -40.15 -16.18
CA LEU A 350 -81.74 -38.94 -15.35
C LEU A 350 -80.85 -39.16 -14.11
N GLY A 351 -80.87 -40.36 -13.52
CA GLY A 351 -80.00 -40.72 -12.40
C GLY A 351 -78.52 -40.74 -12.79
N GLU A 352 -78.20 -41.35 -13.94
CA GLU A 352 -76.82 -41.42 -14.45
C GLU A 352 -76.31 -40.05 -14.92
N LEU A 353 -77.15 -39.23 -15.58
CA LEU A 353 -76.78 -37.87 -15.95
C LEU A 353 -76.43 -37.01 -14.72
N ARG A 354 -77.19 -37.13 -13.62
CA ARG A 354 -76.86 -36.43 -12.36
C ARG A 354 -75.53 -36.89 -11.78
N ARG A 355 -75.20 -38.20 -11.84
CA ARG A 355 -73.91 -38.73 -11.39
C ARG A 355 -72.75 -38.20 -12.24
N ILE A 356 -72.95 -38.13 -13.55
CA ILE A 356 -71.98 -37.53 -14.49
C ILE A 356 -71.74 -36.07 -14.15
N ILE A 357 -72.80 -35.26 -13.96
CA ILE A 357 -72.68 -33.85 -13.56
C ILE A 357 -71.90 -33.70 -12.25
N VAL A 358 -72.19 -34.53 -11.23
CA VAL A 358 -71.45 -34.50 -9.95
C VAL A 358 -69.95 -34.77 -10.12
N GLN A 359 -69.55 -35.62 -11.08
CA GLN A 359 -68.12 -35.82 -11.40
C GLN A 359 -67.54 -34.61 -12.13
N LEU A 360 -68.28 -34.04 -13.09
CA LEU A 360 -67.83 -32.86 -13.85
C LEU A 360 -67.70 -31.62 -12.96
N ASP A 361 -68.54 -31.48 -11.93
CA ASP A 361 -68.45 -30.40 -10.93
C ASP A 361 -67.16 -30.47 -10.08
N GLN A 362 -66.48 -31.63 -10.04
CA GLN A 362 -65.19 -31.78 -9.36
C GLN A 362 -64.02 -31.26 -10.21
N VAL A 363 -64.23 -31.01 -11.50
CA VAL A 363 -63.20 -30.49 -12.41
C VAL A 363 -62.96 -29.01 -12.12
N LYS A 364 -61.75 -28.69 -11.66
CA LYS A 364 -61.41 -27.32 -11.24
C LYS A 364 -61.13 -26.40 -12.43
N PRO A 365 -61.45 -25.09 -12.34
CA PRO A 365 -61.02 -24.10 -13.32
C PRO A 365 -59.52 -24.08 -13.55
N ASN A 366 -59.09 -23.64 -14.74
CA ASN A 366 -57.68 -23.49 -15.12
C ASN A 366 -56.86 -24.80 -15.21
N THR A 367 -57.56 -25.93 -15.34
CA THR A 367 -57.00 -27.25 -15.67
C THR A 367 -57.12 -27.55 -17.16
N THR A 368 -56.35 -28.50 -17.68
CA THR A 368 -56.35 -28.76 -19.14
C THR A 368 -57.66 -29.36 -19.65
N VAL A 369 -58.38 -30.09 -18.78
CA VAL A 369 -59.67 -30.73 -19.10
C VAL A 369 -60.88 -29.83 -18.86
N TYR A 370 -60.72 -28.68 -18.19
CA TYR A 370 -61.83 -27.82 -17.77
C TYR A 370 -62.79 -27.45 -18.91
N ALA A 371 -62.25 -26.97 -20.05
CA ALA A 371 -63.09 -26.55 -21.18
C ALA A 371 -63.92 -27.72 -21.77
N LYS A 372 -63.37 -28.94 -21.76
CA LYS A 372 -64.08 -30.13 -22.23
C LYS A 372 -65.11 -30.61 -21.21
N ALA A 373 -64.75 -30.58 -19.93
CA ALA A 373 -65.65 -30.92 -18.84
C ALA A 373 -66.86 -30.00 -18.81
N GLU A 374 -66.66 -28.70 -18.98
CA GLU A 374 -67.75 -27.71 -19.01
C GLU A 374 -68.69 -27.92 -20.21
N ALA A 375 -68.13 -28.19 -21.40
CA ALA A 375 -68.94 -28.53 -22.56
C ALA A 375 -69.77 -29.80 -22.36
N MET A 376 -69.20 -30.83 -21.71
CA MET A 376 -69.91 -32.06 -21.36
C MET A 376 -71.00 -31.80 -20.31
N ARG A 377 -70.72 -30.94 -19.32
CA ARG A 377 -71.66 -30.58 -18.25
C ARG A 377 -72.90 -29.90 -18.82
N VAL A 378 -72.70 -28.89 -19.67
CA VAL A 378 -73.79 -28.18 -20.37
C VAL A 378 -74.61 -29.10 -21.26
N SER A 379 -74.01 -30.13 -21.85
CA SER A 379 -74.76 -31.11 -22.65
C SER A 379 -75.56 -32.13 -21.82
N ALA A 380 -75.21 -32.31 -20.54
CA ALA A 380 -75.87 -33.24 -19.64
C ALA A 380 -77.01 -32.59 -18.83
N GLU A 381 -76.99 -31.26 -18.70
CA GLU A 381 -78.09 -30.41 -18.19
C GLU A 381 -79.22 -30.26 -19.23
#